data_AF-A0A7K6E870-F1
#
_entry.id   AF-A0A7K6E870-F1
#
_cell.length_a   1.000
_cell.length_b   1.000
_cell.length_c   1.000
_cell.angle_alpha   90.00
_cell.angle_beta   90.00
_cell.angle_gamma   90.00
#
_symmetry.space_group_name_H-M   'P 1'
#
loop_
_entity.id
_entity.type
_entity.pdbx_description
1 polymer ?
#
loop_
_entity_poly.entity_id
_entity_poly.type
_entity_poly.pdbx_seq_one_letter_code
_entity_poly.pdbx_strand_id
1 'polypeptide(L)'
;MAPTVPLAVLALVALVAPGLGVASGLGVTPGCDYPAHRWCSSPDIAAACQVESSCPSLPRPAAAPVELSLYYESLCPACREFLVLKLFPTWLLLPGEMLNITLVPYGNAQERNVSGKLDFKCQHGPEECLGNMMEACLMHEAQNFSTYFPVIFCLESGSSVTKNLEACLQIYAPELDSGRIAACVQGDTGVALMHRNAQLTEALDPPHQFVPWITVNGKHTDELQAQAEASLLGLVCHLYQGEKPEACGGSKAPKIPSGCRR
;
A
#
# COMPACT_ATOMS: atom_id res chain seq x y z
N MET A 1 26.85 49.49 64.75
CA MET A 1 26.99 49.21 66.21
C MET A 1 25.66 48.58 66.62
N ALA A 2 25.52 47.34 67.06
CA ALA A 2 26.43 46.35 67.60
C ALA A 2 26.18 44.95 66.98
N PRO A 3 27.17 44.05 67.03
CA PRO A 3 27.10 42.68 66.52
C PRO A 3 26.68 41.68 67.63
N THR A 4 26.39 40.43 67.27
CA THR A 4 26.86 39.21 67.99
C THR A 4 26.34 37.93 67.32
N VAL A 5 27.29 37.05 67.02
CA VAL A 5 27.25 35.60 66.73
C VAL A 5 28.07 34.96 67.89
N PRO A 6 28.06 33.66 68.29
CA PRO A 6 27.49 32.42 67.70
C PRO A 6 26.77 31.49 68.72
N LEU A 7 26.27 30.32 68.28
CA LEU A 7 26.79 29.04 68.79
C LEU A 7 26.44 27.89 67.84
N ALA A 8 27.48 27.19 67.40
CA ALA A 8 27.43 25.97 66.62
C ALA A 8 27.04 24.77 67.51
N VAL A 9 26.26 23.82 66.96
CA VAL A 9 26.25 22.44 67.43
C VAL A 9 26.37 21.49 66.23
N LEU A 10 27.24 20.51 66.43
CA LEU A 10 27.81 19.52 65.53
C LEU A 10 26.81 18.59 64.81
N ALA A 11 27.16 18.31 63.55
CA ALA A 11 27.27 17.01 62.88
C ALA A 11 26.35 15.83 63.30
N LEU A 12 25.64 15.27 62.31
CA LEU A 12 25.84 13.87 61.93
C LEU A 12 25.50 13.66 60.43
N VAL A 13 26.51 13.30 59.65
CA VAL A 13 26.37 12.75 58.29
C VAL A 13 26.17 11.24 58.45
N ALA A 14 25.12 10.69 57.84
CA ALA A 14 25.04 9.28 57.51
C ALA A 14 24.62 9.15 56.05
N LEU A 15 25.62 8.83 55.22
CA LEU A 15 25.48 8.39 53.83
C LEU A 15 24.78 7.02 53.81
N VAL A 16 23.69 6.91 53.06
CA VAL A 16 23.23 5.62 52.52
C VAL A 16 23.15 5.76 51.02
N ALA A 17 24.10 5.11 50.34
CA ALA A 17 24.14 5.00 48.89
C ALA A 17 23.07 4.00 48.40
N PRO A 18 22.36 4.25 47.29
CA PRO A 18 21.75 3.17 46.52
C PRO A 18 22.83 2.58 45.62
N GLY A 19 23.20 1.33 45.92
CA GLY A 19 24.14 0.55 45.13
C GLY A 19 23.62 0.23 43.73
N LEU A 20 24.52 0.38 42.76
CA LEU A 20 24.53 -0.37 41.52
C LEU A 20 24.77 -1.86 41.83
N GLY A 21 24.01 -2.77 41.21
CA GLY A 21 24.29 -4.21 41.35
C GLY A 21 23.32 -5.19 40.72
N VAL A 22 23.41 -5.34 39.39
CA VAL A 22 23.35 -6.58 38.58
C VAL A 22 22.09 -7.49 38.59
N ALA A 23 21.72 -7.86 37.35
CA ALA A 23 20.73 -8.83 36.90
C ALA A 23 20.68 -10.17 37.64
N SER A 24 19.45 -10.67 37.85
CA SER A 24 18.93 -11.98 37.38
C SER A 24 17.69 -12.36 38.19
N GLY A 25 16.53 -12.45 37.55
CA GLY A 25 15.30 -12.93 38.18
C GLY A 25 14.17 -13.09 37.15
N LEU A 26 13.83 -14.33 36.85
CA LEU A 26 12.69 -14.74 36.03
C LEU A 26 11.36 -14.31 36.68
N GLY A 27 10.43 -13.78 35.88
CA GLY A 27 8.99 -13.60 36.18
C GLY A 27 8.70 -12.52 37.24
N VAL A 28 7.84 -11.54 37.03
CA VAL A 28 6.43 -11.66 36.67
C VAL A 28 6.00 -10.29 36.11
N THR A 29 5.43 -10.24 34.91
CA THR A 29 4.67 -9.08 34.45
C THR A 29 3.37 -9.02 35.27
N PRO A 30 3.03 -7.91 35.94
CA PRO A 30 1.78 -7.82 36.69
C PRO A 30 0.61 -7.94 35.71
N GLY A 31 -0.17 -9.03 35.79
CA GLY A 31 -1.44 -9.15 35.05
C GLY A 31 -1.64 -10.40 34.17
N CYS A 32 -0.70 -11.33 34.11
CA CYS A 32 -0.89 -12.57 33.33
C CYS A 32 -1.37 -13.72 34.23
N ASP A 33 -2.61 -14.18 34.03
CA ASP A 33 -3.21 -15.33 34.75
C ASP A 33 -2.66 -16.69 34.29
N TYR A 34 -1.79 -16.72 33.28
CA TYR A 34 -1.19 -17.94 32.74
C TYR A 34 0.20 -18.21 33.34
N PRO A 35 0.55 -19.47 33.64
CA PRO A 35 1.89 -19.81 34.08
C PRO A 35 2.91 -19.63 32.93
N ALA A 36 4.14 -19.22 33.27
CA ALA A 36 5.19 -18.84 32.30
C ALA A 36 5.46 -19.85 31.17
N HIS A 37 5.37 -21.15 31.45
CA HIS A 37 5.55 -22.20 30.44
C HIS A 37 4.45 -22.23 29.37
N ARG A 38 3.30 -21.58 29.60
CA ARG A 38 2.19 -21.47 28.64
C ARG A 38 2.18 -20.16 27.87
N TRP A 39 3.04 -19.21 28.22
CA TRP A 39 3.09 -17.89 27.59
C TRP A 39 3.27 -17.95 26.08
N CYS A 40 4.00 -18.94 25.57
CA CYS A 40 4.20 -19.16 24.14
C CYS A 40 3.37 -20.31 23.55
N SER A 41 2.31 -20.76 24.23
CA SER A 41 1.49 -21.89 23.76
C SER A 41 0.40 -21.50 22.75
N SER A 42 0.02 -20.21 22.70
CA SER A 42 -0.84 -19.65 21.67
C SER A 42 -0.61 -18.14 21.52
N PRO A 43 -0.96 -17.54 20.36
CA PRO A 43 -0.95 -16.08 20.17
C PRO A 43 -1.77 -15.33 21.23
N ASP A 44 -2.95 -15.86 21.59
CA ASP A 44 -3.86 -15.21 22.55
C ASP A 44 -3.26 -15.14 23.95
N ILE A 45 -2.59 -16.21 24.40
CA ILE A 45 -1.93 -16.23 25.71
C ILE A 45 -0.70 -15.31 25.69
N ALA A 46 0.06 -15.30 24.60
CA ALA A 46 1.21 -14.41 24.47
C ALA A 46 0.78 -12.94 24.50
N ALA A 47 -0.35 -12.60 23.87
CA ALA A 47 -0.93 -11.25 23.90
C ALA A 47 -1.49 -10.86 25.26
N ALA A 48 -2.26 -11.75 25.90
CA ALA A 48 -2.77 -11.53 27.25
C ALA A 48 -1.65 -11.30 28.28
N CYS A 49 -0.47 -11.89 28.04
CA CYS A 49 0.68 -11.81 28.92
C CYS A 49 1.75 -10.81 28.47
N GLN A 50 1.56 -10.14 27.33
CA GLN A 50 2.46 -9.14 26.74
C GLN A 50 3.89 -9.67 26.49
N VAL A 51 3.99 -10.90 25.98
CA VAL A 51 5.27 -11.62 25.72
C VAL A 51 5.42 -12.10 24.28
N GLU A 52 4.65 -11.53 23.35
CA GLU A 52 4.66 -11.88 21.93
C GLU A 52 6.06 -11.74 21.31
N SER A 53 6.82 -10.72 21.73
CA SER A 53 8.21 -10.48 21.31
C SER A 53 9.18 -11.57 21.79
N SER A 54 8.81 -12.32 22.82
CA SER A 54 9.61 -13.39 23.45
C SER A 54 9.21 -14.80 23.00
N CYS A 55 8.20 -14.93 22.14
CA CYS A 55 7.66 -16.20 21.64
C CYS A 55 7.95 -16.41 20.14
N PRO A 56 9.19 -16.74 19.75
CA PRO A 56 9.61 -16.82 18.34
C PRO A 56 8.95 -17.97 17.55
N SER A 57 8.35 -18.94 18.24
CA SER A 57 7.68 -20.09 17.63
C SER A 57 6.21 -19.85 17.32
N LEU A 58 5.63 -18.73 17.75
CA LEU A 58 4.23 -18.43 17.49
C LEU A 58 4.04 -17.86 16.08
N PRO A 59 2.97 -18.27 15.37
CA PRO A 59 2.57 -17.58 14.15
C PRO A 59 2.31 -16.11 14.49
N ARG A 60 3.04 -15.20 13.84
CA ARG A 60 2.70 -13.78 13.90
C ARG A 60 1.43 -13.56 13.07
N PRO A 61 0.49 -12.72 13.51
CA PRO A 61 -0.58 -12.26 12.65
C PRO A 61 0.03 -11.73 11.35
N ALA A 62 -0.52 -12.13 10.20
CA ALA A 62 -0.11 -11.56 8.93
C ALA A 62 -0.32 -10.05 9.00
N ALA A 63 0.72 -9.28 8.68
CA ALA A 63 0.58 -7.83 8.63
C ALA A 63 -0.41 -7.46 7.51
N ALA A 64 -1.19 -6.41 7.72
CA ALA A 64 -2.06 -5.90 6.68
C ALA A 64 -1.22 -5.41 5.48
N PRO A 65 -1.68 -5.62 4.24
CA PRO A 65 -1.06 -5.01 3.07
C PRO A 65 -1.11 -3.49 3.17
N VAL A 66 -0.19 -2.82 2.49
CA VAL A 66 -0.32 -1.40 2.19
C VAL A 66 -1.38 -1.27 1.12
N GLU A 67 -2.44 -0.52 1.40
CA GLU A 67 -3.49 -0.22 0.44
C GLU A 67 -3.06 0.97 -0.42
N LEU A 68 -3.05 0.81 -1.74
CA LEU A 68 -2.75 1.89 -2.68
C LEU A 68 -3.88 2.04 -3.68
N SER A 69 -4.45 3.24 -3.80
CA SER A 69 -5.37 3.54 -4.90
C SER A 69 -4.76 4.59 -5.82
N LEU A 70 -4.79 4.30 -7.13
CA LEU A 70 -4.37 5.20 -8.19
C LEU A 70 -5.61 5.71 -8.94
N TYR A 71 -5.83 7.02 -8.90
CA TYR A 71 -6.83 7.72 -9.69
C TYR A 71 -6.12 8.40 -10.86
N TYR A 72 -6.51 8.06 -12.09
CA TYR A 72 -5.74 8.38 -13.28
C TYR A 72 -6.60 8.51 -14.54
N GLU A 73 -5.99 8.98 -15.63
CA GLU A 73 -6.61 9.08 -16.96
C GLU A 73 -5.72 8.37 -17.98
N SER A 74 -6.34 7.64 -18.91
CA SER A 74 -5.65 6.75 -19.83
C SER A 74 -4.74 7.48 -20.84
N LEU A 75 -4.89 8.80 -21.05
CA LEU A 75 -4.02 9.57 -21.93
C LEU A 75 -3.15 10.60 -21.19
N CYS A 76 -3.21 10.66 -19.85
CA CYS A 76 -2.37 11.56 -19.09
C CYS A 76 -0.91 11.03 -19.03
N PRO A 77 0.09 11.78 -19.55
CA PRO A 77 1.47 11.28 -19.60
C PRO A 77 2.06 10.89 -18.24
N ALA A 78 1.82 11.69 -17.19
CA ALA A 78 2.30 11.41 -15.84
C ALA A 78 1.62 10.18 -15.22
N CYS A 79 0.34 9.95 -15.52
CA CYS A 79 -0.39 8.76 -15.08
C CYS A 79 0.22 7.50 -15.66
N ARG A 80 0.47 7.53 -16.98
CA ARG A 80 1.08 6.43 -17.72
C ARG A 80 2.48 6.12 -17.21
N GLU A 81 3.30 7.16 -17.01
CA GLU A 81 4.64 7.02 -16.47
C GLU A 81 4.62 6.37 -15.08
N PHE A 82 3.75 6.85 -14.18
CA PHE A 82 3.63 6.29 -12.84
C PHE A 82 3.16 4.83 -12.89
N LEU A 83 2.11 4.51 -13.66
CA LEU A 83 1.58 3.16 -13.77
C LEU A 83 2.63 2.18 -14.31
N VAL A 84 3.30 2.55 -15.40
CA VAL A 84 4.23 1.68 -16.14
C VAL A 84 5.59 1.57 -15.45
N LEU A 85 6.15 2.67 -14.94
CA LEU A 85 7.51 2.69 -14.40
C LEU A 85 7.60 2.55 -12.88
N LYS A 86 6.50 2.80 -12.14
CA LYS A 86 6.50 2.77 -10.68
C LYS A 86 5.58 1.69 -10.14
N LEU A 87 4.30 1.73 -10.50
CA LEU A 87 3.29 0.83 -9.92
C LEU A 87 3.48 -0.61 -10.37
N PHE A 88 3.55 -0.87 -11.68
CA PHE A 88 3.67 -2.22 -12.21
C PHE A 88 4.97 -2.93 -11.76
N PRO A 89 6.17 -2.30 -11.81
CA PRO A 89 7.39 -2.92 -11.28
C PRO A 89 7.33 -3.17 -9.76
N THR A 90 6.73 -2.26 -8.99
CA THR A 90 6.56 -2.47 -7.54
C THR A 90 5.68 -3.68 -7.25
N TRP A 91 4.56 -3.82 -7.96
CA TRP A 91 3.67 -4.98 -7.86
C TRP A 91 4.38 -6.30 -8.22
N LEU A 92 5.23 -6.31 -9.24
CA LEU A 92 6.01 -7.50 -9.61
C LEU A 92 7.05 -7.90 -8.56
N LEU A 93 7.66 -6.92 -7.89
CA LEU A 93 8.76 -7.15 -6.95
C LEU A 93 8.29 -7.52 -5.53
N LEU A 94 7.06 -7.16 -5.18
CA LEU A 94 6.52 -7.40 -3.86
C LEU A 94 5.64 -8.66 -3.81
N PRO A 95 5.71 -9.45 -2.72
CA PRO A 95 4.73 -10.47 -2.42
C PRO A 95 3.31 -9.90 -2.37
N GLY A 96 2.32 -10.68 -2.82
CA GLY A 96 0.93 -10.22 -2.95
C GLY A 96 0.27 -9.80 -1.62
N GLU A 97 0.81 -10.25 -0.49
CA GLU A 97 0.36 -9.86 0.85
C GLU A 97 0.83 -8.47 1.30
N MET A 98 1.77 -7.84 0.59
CA MET A 98 2.35 -6.54 0.99
C MET A 98 1.64 -5.33 0.40
N LEU A 99 0.99 -5.49 -0.75
CA LEU A 99 0.47 -4.37 -1.53
C LEU A 99 -0.86 -4.77 -2.16
N ASN A 100 -1.91 -4.06 -1.78
CA ASN A 100 -3.22 -4.16 -2.42
C ASN A 100 -3.46 -2.92 -3.26
N ILE A 101 -3.82 -3.09 -4.54
CA ILE A 101 -3.88 -1.99 -5.51
C ILE A 101 -5.32 -1.84 -6.01
N THR A 102 -5.81 -0.61 -5.96
CA THR A 102 -7.06 -0.19 -6.62
C THR A 102 -6.74 0.78 -7.75
N LEU A 103 -7.31 0.54 -8.93
CA LEU A 103 -7.20 1.40 -10.10
C LEU A 103 -8.55 2.09 -10.34
N VAL A 104 -8.53 3.39 -10.58
CA VAL A 104 -9.73 4.19 -10.86
C VAL A 104 -9.49 5.04 -12.11
N PRO A 105 -9.70 4.47 -13.31
CA PRO A 105 -9.62 5.23 -14.57
C PRO A 105 -10.82 6.17 -14.70
N TYR A 106 -10.58 7.46 -14.48
CA TYR A 106 -11.55 8.56 -14.63
C TYR A 106 -10.82 9.91 -14.57
N GLY A 107 -10.05 10.11 -13.50
CA GLY A 107 -9.23 11.29 -13.24
C GLY A 107 -10.00 12.60 -13.32
N ASN A 108 -9.53 13.55 -14.14
CA ASN A 108 -10.19 14.85 -14.29
C ASN A 108 -11.35 14.86 -15.29
N ALA A 109 -11.88 13.69 -15.67
CA ALA A 109 -13.10 13.64 -16.48
C ALA A 109 -14.26 14.33 -15.76
N GLN A 110 -15.23 14.81 -16.54
CA GLN A 110 -16.46 15.41 -16.03
C GLN A 110 -17.65 14.61 -16.52
N GLU A 111 -18.47 14.15 -15.58
CA GLU A 111 -19.76 13.57 -15.88
C GLU A 111 -20.80 14.66 -16.17
N ARG A 112 -21.65 14.40 -17.16
CA ARG A 112 -22.70 15.32 -17.61
C ARG A 112 -23.98 14.54 -17.87
N ASN A 113 -25.11 15.12 -17.51
CA ASN A 113 -26.40 14.59 -17.92
C ASN A 113 -26.85 15.28 -19.21
N VAL A 114 -26.89 14.53 -20.32
CA VAL A 114 -27.34 14.99 -21.63
C VAL A 114 -28.65 14.26 -21.96
N SER A 115 -29.78 14.96 -21.78
CA SER A 115 -31.12 14.43 -22.10
C SER A 115 -31.47 13.13 -21.36
N GLY A 116 -31.09 13.01 -20.09
CA GLY A 116 -31.36 11.84 -19.25
C GLY A 116 -30.33 10.71 -19.40
N LYS A 117 -29.28 10.90 -20.20
CA LYS A 117 -28.16 9.96 -20.33
C LYS A 117 -26.88 10.57 -19.76
N LEU A 118 -26.10 9.76 -19.07
CA LEU A 118 -24.77 10.16 -18.61
C LEU A 118 -23.81 10.18 -19.80
N ASP A 119 -23.04 11.24 -19.89
CA ASP A 119 -21.99 11.49 -20.87
C ASP A 119 -20.73 11.95 -20.13
N PHE A 120 -19.56 11.69 -20.72
CA PHE A 120 -18.27 11.97 -20.09
C PHE A 120 -17.42 12.87 -20.98
N LYS A 121 -16.89 13.95 -20.41
CA LYS A 121 -15.91 14.81 -21.07
C LYS A 121 -14.56 14.68 -20.40
N CYS A 122 -13.55 14.25 -21.14
CA CYS A 122 -12.18 14.07 -20.67
C CYS A 122 -11.25 15.17 -21.21
N GLN A 123 -10.10 15.40 -20.55
CA GLN A 123 -9.21 16.51 -20.88
C GLN A 123 -8.49 16.32 -22.21
N HIS A 124 -8.12 15.08 -22.53
CA HIS A 124 -7.43 14.70 -23.76
C HIS A 124 -8.40 14.23 -24.86
N GLY A 125 -9.69 14.58 -24.73
CA GLY A 125 -10.72 14.35 -25.74
C GLY A 125 -11.38 12.98 -25.68
N PRO A 126 -12.17 12.62 -26.72
CA PRO A 126 -12.99 11.41 -26.70
C PRO A 126 -12.20 10.09 -26.63
N GLU A 127 -10.95 10.08 -27.13
CA GLU A 127 -10.11 8.88 -27.08
C GLU A 127 -9.71 8.52 -25.65
N GLU A 128 -9.51 9.50 -24.77
CA GLU A 128 -9.28 9.28 -23.34
C GLU A 128 -10.52 8.74 -22.65
N CYS A 129 -11.71 9.29 -22.93
CA CYS A 129 -12.94 8.75 -22.35
C CYS A 129 -13.17 7.29 -22.78
N LEU A 130 -12.86 6.97 -24.04
CA LEU A 130 -12.90 5.60 -24.55
C LEU A 130 -11.88 4.71 -23.84
N GLY A 131 -10.65 5.18 -23.63
CA GLY A 131 -9.60 4.47 -22.90
C GLY A 131 -9.99 4.19 -21.44
N ASN A 132 -10.43 5.22 -20.71
CA ASN A 132 -10.91 5.08 -19.34
C ASN A 132 -12.04 4.05 -19.23
N MET A 133 -13.02 4.11 -20.14
CA MET A 133 -14.14 3.16 -20.16
C MET A 133 -13.69 1.75 -20.55
N MET A 134 -12.76 1.61 -21.48
CA MET A 134 -12.20 0.33 -21.89
C MET A 134 -11.47 -0.36 -20.72
N GLU A 135 -10.67 0.39 -19.96
CA GLU A 135 -9.97 -0.14 -18.79
C GLU A 135 -10.95 -0.52 -17.67
N ALA A 136 -11.97 0.31 -17.41
CA ALA A 136 -13.02 -0.03 -16.46
C ALA A 136 -13.79 -1.30 -16.86
N CYS A 137 -14.13 -1.46 -18.14
CA CYS A 137 -14.77 -2.67 -18.67
C CYS A 137 -13.86 -3.89 -18.64
N LEU A 138 -12.58 -3.74 -18.96
CA LEU A 138 -11.58 -4.81 -18.84
C LEU A 138 -11.50 -5.32 -17.39
N MET A 139 -11.46 -4.41 -16.41
CA MET A 139 -11.47 -4.77 -14.98
C MET A 139 -12.76 -5.51 -14.61
N HIS A 140 -13.91 -5.06 -15.11
CA HIS A 140 -15.21 -5.69 -14.86
C HIS A 140 -15.31 -7.11 -15.43
N GLU A 141 -14.87 -7.33 -16.67
CA GLU A 141 -14.95 -8.63 -17.33
C GLU A 141 -13.91 -9.61 -16.78
N ALA A 142 -12.69 -9.15 -16.50
CA ALA A 142 -11.62 -10.01 -16.00
C ALA A 142 -11.79 -10.37 -14.51
N GLN A 143 -12.30 -9.44 -13.70
CA GLN A 143 -12.46 -9.49 -12.23
C GLN A 143 -11.19 -9.71 -11.39
N ASN A 144 -10.26 -10.54 -11.86
CA ASN A 144 -9.01 -10.86 -11.19
C ASN A 144 -7.95 -9.79 -11.49
N PHE A 145 -7.43 -9.15 -10.44
CA PHE A 145 -6.38 -8.13 -10.51
C PHE A 145 -5.15 -8.63 -11.28
N SER A 146 -4.68 -9.84 -10.99
CA SER A 146 -3.51 -10.43 -11.64
C SER A 146 -3.75 -10.76 -13.12
N THR A 147 -5.00 -10.70 -13.60
CA THR A 147 -5.36 -10.84 -15.01
C THR A 147 -5.45 -9.49 -15.71
N TYR A 148 -6.22 -8.53 -15.18
CA TYR A 148 -6.41 -7.25 -15.88
C TYR A 148 -5.22 -6.30 -15.74
N PHE A 149 -4.47 -6.33 -14.63
CA PHE A 149 -3.44 -5.33 -14.41
C PHE A 149 -2.29 -5.41 -15.42
N PRO A 150 -1.78 -6.61 -15.79
CA PRO A 150 -0.81 -6.74 -16.89
C PRO A 150 -1.36 -6.28 -18.25
N VAL A 151 -2.66 -6.47 -18.52
CA VAL A 151 -3.30 -5.97 -19.74
C VAL A 151 -3.35 -4.43 -19.73
N ILE A 152 -3.75 -3.80 -18.61
CA ILE A 152 -3.73 -2.33 -18.46
C ILE A 152 -2.31 -1.79 -18.62
N PHE A 153 -1.32 -2.41 -17.97
CA PHE A 153 0.10 -2.06 -18.15
C PHE A 153 0.51 -2.08 -19.63
N CYS A 154 0.09 -3.09 -20.39
CA CYS A 154 0.36 -3.19 -21.82
C CYS A 154 -0.30 -2.07 -22.63
N LEU A 155 -1.58 -1.79 -22.37
CA LEU A 155 -2.32 -0.70 -23.02
C LEU A 155 -1.63 0.64 -22.77
N GLU A 156 -1.31 0.91 -21.51
CA GLU A 156 -0.70 2.16 -21.04
C GLU A 156 0.78 2.31 -21.42
N SER A 157 1.45 1.21 -21.78
CA SER A 157 2.79 1.23 -22.38
C SER A 157 2.76 1.48 -23.90
N GLY A 158 1.61 1.27 -24.54
CA GLY A 158 1.47 1.29 -25.99
C GLY A 158 1.35 2.69 -26.60
N SER A 159 1.47 2.78 -27.92
CA SER A 159 1.26 4.04 -28.65
C SER A 159 -0.20 4.51 -28.66
N SER A 160 -1.17 3.62 -28.39
CA SER A 160 -2.60 3.93 -28.27
C SER A 160 -3.27 2.92 -27.36
N VAL A 161 -3.90 3.41 -26.28
CA VAL A 161 -4.67 2.59 -25.33
C VAL A 161 -5.84 1.90 -26.05
N THR A 162 -6.54 2.61 -26.92
CA THR A 162 -7.79 2.13 -27.53
C THR A 162 -7.59 1.15 -28.69
N LYS A 163 -6.39 1.10 -29.30
CA LYS A 163 -6.11 0.25 -30.46
C LYS A 163 -5.33 -1.02 -30.13
N ASN A 164 -4.74 -1.10 -28.94
CA ASN A 164 -3.85 -2.19 -28.55
C ASN A 164 -4.53 -3.30 -27.75
N LEU A 165 -5.84 -3.20 -27.48
CA LEU A 165 -6.57 -4.16 -26.64
C LEU A 165 -6.33 -5.62 -27.07
N GLU A 166 -6.54 -5.95 -28.34
CA GLU A 166 -6.39 -7.32 -28.84
C GLU A 166 -4.97 -7.86 -28.65
N ALA A 167 -3.95 -7.04 -28.99
CA ALA A 167 -2.55 -7.44 -28.82
C ALA A 167 -2.19 -7.66 -27.34
N CYS A 168 -2.70 -6.81 -26.45
CA CYS A 168 -2.46 -6.92 -25.02
C CYS A 168 -3.19 -8.11 -24.39
N LEU A 169 -4.43 -8.37 -24.80
CA LEU A 169 -5.18 -9.57 -24.39
C LEU A 169 -4.47 -10.84 -24.85
N GLN A 170 -4.01 -10.90 -26.10
CA GLN A 170 -3.30 -12.07 -26.61
C GLN A 170 -2.05 -12.42 -25.79
N ILE A 171 -1.36 -11.43 -25.23
CA ILE A 171 -0.14 -11.63 -24.43
C ILE A 171 -0.48 -12.02 -22.99
N TYR A 172 -1.43 -11.33 -22.35
CA TYR A 172 -1.61 -11.40 -20.90
C TYR A 172 -2.90 -12.10 -20.44
N ALA A 173 -3.91 -12.17 -21.31
CA ALA A 173 -5.22 -12.74 -20.99
C ALA A 173 -5.92 -13.32 -22.25
N PRO A 174 -5.32 -14.30 -22.94
CA PRO A 174 -5.84 -14.80 -24.23
C PRO A 174 -7.20 -15.49 -24.13
N GLU A 175 -7.59 -15.91 -22.92
CA GLU A 175 -8.90 -16.53 -22.64
C GLU A 175 -10.02 -15.49 -22.45
N LEU A 176 -9.68 -14.21 -22.34
CA LEU A 176 -10.66 -13.15 -22.14
C LEU A 176 -11.26 -12.71 -23.48
N ASP A 177 -12.58 -12.79 -23.58
CA ASP A 177 -13.32 -12.43 -24.79
C ASP A 177 -13.36 -10.91 -24.98
N SER A 178 -12.60 -10.41 -25.96
CA SER A 178 -12.58 -8.99 -26.33
C SER A 178 -13.95 -8.46 -26.77
N GLY A 179 -14.82 -9.33 -27.31
CA GLY A 179 -16.18 -9.00 -27.68
C GLY A 179 -17.05 -8.62 -26.49
N ARG A 180 -16.83 -9.24 -25.32
CA ARG A 180 -17.52 -8.86 -24.08
C ARG A 180 -17.08 -7.50 -23.57
N ILE A 181 -15.77 -7.21 -23.65
CA ILE A 181 -15.23 -5.89 -23.29
C ILE A 181 -15.82 -4.82 -24.24
N ALA A 182 -15.83 -5.09 -25.55
CA ALA A 182 -16.40 -4.18 -26.53
C ALA A 182 -17.91 -3.94 -26.30
N ALA A 183 -18.67 -4.98 -25.94
CA ALA A 183 -20.08 -4.87 -25.58
C ALA A 183 -20.30 -4.04 -24.30
N CYS A 184 -19.44 -4.21 -23.29
CA CYS A 184 -19.45 -3.38 -22.08
C CYS A 184 -19.21 -1.90 -22.41
N VAL A 185 -18.19 -1.60 -23.23
CA VAL A 185 -17.83 -0.23 -23.64
C VAL A 185 -18.97 0.45 -24.42
N GLN A 186 -19.71 -0.30 -25.23
CA GLN A 186 -20.82 0.23 -26.02
C GLN A 186 -22.15 0.28 -25.26
N GLY A 187 -22.22 -0.31 -24.07
CA GLY A 187 -23.45 -0.54 -23.32
C GLY A 187 -23.56 0.27 -22.03
N ASP A 188 -24.71 0.13 -21.38
CA ASP A 188 -25.01 0.80 -20.11
C ASP A 188 -24.06 0.35 -18.97
N THR A 189 -23.47 -0.84 -19.08
CA THR A 189 -22.46 -1.32 -18.12
C THR A 189 -21.24 -0.41 -18.09
N GLY A 190 -20.67 -0.03 -19.25
CA GLY A 190 -19.53 0.89 -19.31
C GLY A 190 -19.86 2.26 -18.75
N VAL A 191 -21.06 2.77 -19.03
CA VAL A 191 -21.56 4.03 -18.46
C VAL A 191 -21.68 3.95 -16.93
N ALA A 192 -22.24 2.87 -16.39
CA ALA A 192 -22.38 2.67 -14.96
C ALA A 192 -21.01 2.53 -14.25
N LEU A 193 -20.03 1.89 -14.90
CA LEU A 193 -18.66 1.77 -14.38
C LEU A 193 -17.96 3.13 -14.36
N MET A 194 -18.07 3.92 -15.42
CA MET A 194 -17.52 5.28 -15.46
C MET A 194 -18.19 6.20 -14.44
N HIS A 195 -19.51 6.09 -14.26
CA HIS A 195 -20.25 6.81 -13.20
C HIS A 195 -19.76 6.43 -11.80
N ARG A 196 -19.53 5.13 -11.55
CA ARG A 196 -18.96 4.66 -10.28
C ARG A 196 -17.56 5.24 -10.05
N ASN A 197 -16.72 5.28 -11.09
CA ASN A 197 -15.39 5.87 -10.97
C ASN A 197 -15.46 7.38 -10.74
N ALA A 198 -16.43 8.07 -11.33
CA ALA A 198 -16.73 9.49 -11.04
C ALA A 198 -17.02 9.67 -9.54
N GLN A 199 -17.96 8.89 -8.99
CA GLN A 199 -18.33 8.95 -7.57
C GLN A 199 -17.14 8.66 -6.64
N LEU A 200 -16.32 7.65 -6.96
CA LEU A 200 -15.12 7.34 -6.19
C LEU A 200 -14.10 8.49 -6.21
N THR A 201 -13.98 9.17 -7.35
CA THR A 201 -13.03 10.28 -7.54
C THR A 201 -13.53 11.57 -6.88
N GLU A 202 -14.84 11.85 -6.95
CA GLU A 202 -15.49 12.99 -6.31
C GLU A 202 -15.56 12.84 -4.77
N ALA A 203 -15.57 11.61 -4.26
CA ALA A 203 -15.55 11.33 -2.83
C ALA A 203 -14.16 11.45 -2.18
N LEU A 204 -13.12 11.77 -2.95
CA LEU A 204 -11.78 11.99 -2.42
C LEU A 204 -11.76 13.16 -1.43
N ASP A 205 -11.13 12.94 -0.28
CA ASP A 205 -10.89 13.95 0.75
C ASP A 205 -9.39 13.96 1.13
N PRO A 206 -8.64 15.02 0.77
CA PRO A 206 -9.10 16.19 0.03
C PRO A 206 -9.43 15.87 -1.43
N PRO A 207 -10.28 16.68 -2.11
CA PRO A 207 -10.53 16.54 -3.54
C PRO A 207 -9.23 16.63 -4.33
N HIS A 208 -9.05 15.71 -5.28
CA HIS A 208 -7.86 15.70 -6.14
C HIS A 208 -7.69 17.03 -6.89
N GLN A 209 -6.44 17.49 -7.00
CA GLN A 209 -6.10 18.74 -7.70
C GLN A 209 -5.40 18.50 -9.05
N PHE A 210 -4.96 17.26 -9.28
CA PHE A 210 -4.26 16.80 -10.47
C PHE A 210 -4.34 15.27 -10.53
N VAL A 211 -3.84 14.69 -11.63
CA VAL A 211 -3.60 13.26 -11.75
C VAL A 211 -2.15 13.00 -12.23
N PRO A 212 -1.51 11.88 -11.87
CA PRO A 212 -2.04 10.79 -11.04
C PRO A 212 -2.27 11.23 -9.59
N TRP A 213 -3.39 10.82 -9.00
CA TRP A 213 -3.67 11.07 -7.58
C TRP A 213 -3.57 9.77 -6.81
N ILE A 214 -2.64 9.73 -5.85
CA ILE A 214 -2.28 8.50 -5.13
C ILE A 214 -2.80 8.59 -3.72
N THR A 215 -3.55 7.59 -3.30
CA THR A 215 -3.90 7.41 -1.88
C THR A 215 -3.17 6.18 -1.34
N VAL A 216 -2.68 6.29 -0.11
CA VAL A 216 -2.01 5.20 0.61
C VAL A 216 -2.73 5.01 1.94
N ASN A 217 -3.20 3.79 2.20
CA ASN A 217 -4.03 3.46 3.36
C ASN A 217 -5.24 4.41 3.50
N GLY A 218 -5.87 4.74 2.38
CA GLY A 218 -7.04 5.61 2.29
C GLY A 218 -6.77 7.10 2.51
N LYS A 219 -5.50 7.53 2.51
CA LYS A 219 -5.12 8.94 2.73
C LYS A 219 -4.26 9.47 1.59
N HIS A 220 -4.45 10.75 1.28
CA HIS A 220 -3.55 11.52 0.43
C HIS A 220 -2.89 12.64 1.24
N THR A 221 -1.60 12.87 0.98
CA THR A 221 -0.81 14.01 1.45
C THR A 221 0.25 14.30 0.40
N ASP A 222 0.69 15.55 0.27
CA ASP A 222 1.78 15.92 -0.64
C ASP A 222 3.05 15.09 -0.39
N GLU A 223 3.36 14.76 0.87
CA GLU A 223 4.51 13.93 1.21
C GLU A 223 4.37 12.49 0.71
N LEU A 224 3.21 11.85 0.90
CA LEU A 224 2.93 10.51 0.39
C LEU A 224 2.96 10.47 -1.15
N GLN A 225 2.37 11.47 -1.80
CA GLN A 225 2.40 11.61 -3.26
C GLN A 225 3.86 11.69 -3.75
N ALA A 226 4.65 12.61 -3.19
CA ALA A 226 6.05 12.80 -3.57
C ALA A 226 6.90 11.55 -3.30
N GLN A 227 6.68 10.85 -2.18
CA GLN A 227 7.38 9.60 -1.87
C GLN A 227 7.01 8.48 -2.85
N ALA A 228 5.74 8.35 -3.22
CA ALA A 228 5.28 7.35 -4.18
C ALA A 228 5.87 7.61 -5.58
N GLU A 229 5.88 8.85 -6.04
CA GLU A 229 6.48 9.24 -7.32
C GLU A 229 8.00 9.04 -7.35
N ALA A 230 8.69 9.37 -6.25
CA ALA A 230 10.12 9.17 -6.12
C ALA A 230 10.49 7.67 -6.13
N SER A 231 9.90 6.89 -5.21
CA SER A 231 10.13 5.45 -5.09
C SER A 231 8.95 4.76 -4.40
N LEU A 232 7.99 4.30 -5.21
CA LEU A 232 6.84 3.57 -4.69
C LEU A 232 7.24 2.29 -3.94
N LEU A 233 8.18 1.51 -4.47
CA LEU A 233 8.73 0.34 -3.79
C LEU A 233 9.28 0.73 -2.40
N GLY A 234 10.07 1.80 -2.32
CA GLY A 234 10.62 2.28 -1.06
C GLY A 234 9.54 2.68 -0.07
N LEU A 235 8.48 3.38 -0.52
CA LEU A 235 7.34 3.76 0.30
C LEU A 235 6.59 2.54 0.85
N VAL A 236 6.24 1.58 0.01
CA VAL A 236 5.52 0.36 0.43
C VAL A 236 6.37 -0.44 1.41
N CYS A 237 7.65 -0.64 1.11
CA CYS A 237 8.60 -1.29 2.01
C CYS A 237 8.76 -0.56 3.35
N HIS A 238 8.67 0.77 3.37
CA HIS A 238 8.73 1.54 4.61
C HIS A 238 7.47 1.32 5.46
N LEU A 239 6.29 1.40 4.84
CA LEU A 239 5.00 1.34 5.53
C LEU A 239 4.58 -0.06 5.97
N TYR A 240 5.00 -1.10 5.24
CA TYR A 240 4.65 -2.47 5.58
C TYR A 240 5.25 -2.90 6.92
N GLN A 241 4.41 -3.48 7.79
CA GLN A 241 4.77 -3.86 9.17
C GLN A 241 5.19 -5.33 9.32
N GLY A 242 5.04 -6.14 8.26
CA GLY A 242 5.40 -7.55 8.26
C GLY A 242 6.87 -7.84 7.91
N GLU A 243 7.17 -9.11 7.62
CA GLU A 243 8.50 -9.52 7.13
C GLU A 243 8.72 -8.95 5.71
N LYS A 244 9.84 -8.25 5.52
CA LYS A 244 10.14 -7.55 4.27
C LYS A 244 10.99 -8.43 3.35
N PRO A 245 10.64 -8.55 2.06
CA PRO A 245 11.40 -9.32 1.08
C PRO A 245 12.75 -8.67 0.77
N GLU A 246 13.60 -9.39 0.04
CA GLU A 246 14.88 -8.87 -0.44
C GLU A 246 14.73 -7.59 -1.27
N ALA A 247 13.63 -7.47 -2.04
CA ALA A 247 13.29 -6.27 -2.81
C ALA A 247 13.20 -4.99 -1.93
N CYS A 248 12.92 -5.13 -0.64
CA CYS A 248 12.92 -4.04 0.34
C CYS A 248 14.30 -3.77 0.98
N GLY A 249 15.37 -4.41 0.49
CA GLY A 249 16.68 -4.43 1.14
C GLY A 249 16.77 -5.42 2.31
N GLY A 250 15.81 -6.34 2.43
CA GLY A 250 15.75 -7.35 3.47
C GLY A 250 16.95 -8.29 3.41
N SER A 251 17.82 -8.20 4.42
CA SER A 251 18.99 -9.07 4.55
C SER A 251 18.58 -10.47 5.04
N LYS A 252 18.48 -11.42 4.11
CA LYS A 252 19.08 -12.74 4.32
C LYS A 252 20.00 -13.00 3.15
N ALA A 253 21.25 -12.54 3.28
CA ALA A 253 22.32 -13.03 2.42
C ALA A 253 22.21 -14.57 2.36
N PRO A 254 22.23 -15.17 1.16
CA PRO A 254 22.32 -16.62 1.06
C PRO A 254 23.49 -17.07 1.94
N LYS A 255 23.25 -18.01 2.86
CA LYS A 255 24.37 -18.72 3.49
C LYS A 255 25.07 -19.45 2.37
N ILE A 256 26.08 -18.83 1.76
CA ILE A 256 26.94 -19.49 0.79
C ILE A 256 27.52 -20.70 1.52
N PRO A 257 27.20 -21.93 1.11
CA PRO A 257 27.83 -23.10 1.70
C PRO A 257 29.33 -22.92 1.50
N SER A 258 30.08 -22.88 2.59
CA SER A 258 31.54 -22.83 2.58
C SER A 258 32.05 -24.12 1.97
N GLY A 259 32.15 -24.18 0.64
CA GLY A 259 32.44 -25.44 -0.03
C GLY A 259 32.53 -25.32 -1.55
N CYS A 260 33.58 -24.65 -2.02
CA CYS A 260 34.40 -25.12 -3.13
C CYS A 260 35.71 -24.32 -3.13
N ARG A 261 36.74 -24.88 -2.49
CA ARG A 261 38.13 -24.50 -2.77
C ARG A 261 38.51 -25.13 -4.11
N ARG A 262 39.16 -24.34 -4.95
CA ARG A 262 39.73 -24.74 -6.25
C ARG A 262 40.69 -25.90 -6.10
#